data_AF-A0A7S1PDG4-F1
#
_entry.id   AF-A0A7S1PDG4-F1
#
_cell.length_a   1.000
_cell.length_b   1.000
_cell.length_c   1.000
_cell.angle_alpha   90.00
_cell.angle_beta   90.00
_cell.angle_gamma   90.00
#
_symmetry.space_group_name_H-M   'P 1'
#
loop_
_entity.id
_entity.type
_entity.pdbx_description
1 polymer ?
#
loop_
_entity_poly.entity_id
_entity_poly.type
_entity_poly.pdbx_seq_one_letter_code
_entity_poly.pdbx_strand_id
1 'polypeptide(L)'
;EIHRVSKSLLKRKDGFVLLAQYHQLITNGILQGSNAVEPSFVREGLLEPDTSSQIISFALDSMFRRARPSTDPKQDFDKAARWARSNLGLISTPIKCPDHCVRVIHVQVTPLKVVVGGEYIEQSNRVLRHFCTHTDQFMRVSFVDEDLGSIYGDDPQWMIFAQKRLRHVLEAGIRVPGLQHTYRFLGCSSSQLRTNASWFFASSSRLSLEDVERFLGDFSGIDTPGKYVKAQGLPFSSTRSGIHVPMEQVLVEADVTRPIDPDFPQKGTYEFTDGCGVIHPSLMSEIWEAEHLADKPCAIQFRHAGDKGMLLMVDEQTFRQRYPHPIRMVLRKSQRKFTADHHQLEYCDHSRFLPENLNREIIMMLDTRGIPHQMFVAILKDNLRDGLNALRHKGAALRLIQRIGTQHSFRKTIVQALQMGFCPSDDPFLRSCIRAALRYMHKDVRIKTHLYIHVHIHTHKHTRTISQPSQRYV
;
A
#
# COMPACT_ATOMS: atom_id res chain seq x y z
N GLU A 1 -23.29 -2.04 29.61
CA GLU A 1 -24.32 -2.37 28.59
C GLU A 1 -23.75 -2.70 27.21
N ILE A 2 -22.74 -1.98 26.72
CA ILE A 2 -22.04 -2.26 25.44
C ILE A 2 -21.67 -3.74 25.26
N HIS A 3 -21.19 -4.42 26.31
CA HIS A 3 -20.89 -5.86 26.28
C HIS A 3 -22.11 -6.74 25.98
N ARG A 4 -23.31 -6.38 26.47
CA ARG A 4 -24.55 -7.09 26.17
C ARG A 4 -24.94 -6.91 24.70
N VAL A 5 -24.84 -5.68 24.18
CA VAL A 5 -25.06 -5.39 22.75
C VAL A 5 -24.11 -6.21 21.88
N SER A 6 -22.82 -6.24 22.25
CA SER A 6 -21.77 -7.01 21.58
C SER A 6 -22.10 -8.50 21.52
N LYS A 7 -22.49 -9.10 22.66
CA LYS A 7 -22.91 -10.51 22.72
C LYS A 7 -24.14 -10.80 21.86
N SER A 8 -25.08 -9.87 21.77
CA SER A 8 -26.27 -10.02 20.92
C SER A 8 -25.95 -9.92 19.44
N LEU A 9 -25.07 -8.99 19.03
CA LEU A 9 -24.61 -8.87 17.65
C LEU A 9 -23.89 -10.14 17.18
N LEU A 10 -23.06 -10.75 18.03
CA LEU A 10 -22.35 -12.00 17.73
C LEU A 10 -23.27 -13.19 17.45
N LYS A 11 -24.54 -13.15 17.86
CA LYS A 11 -25.52 -14.21 17.56
C LYS A 11 -26.14 -14.08 16.17
N ARG A 12 -25.96 -12.94 15.48
CA ARG A 12 -26.48 -12.73 14.11
C ARG A 12 -25.55 -13.36 13.08
N LYS A 13 -26.09 -13.58 11.87
CA LYS A 13 -25.26 -13.87 10.69
C LYS A 13 -24.27 -12.73 10.47
N ASP A 14 -23.02 -13.05 10.16
CA ASP A 14 -21.92 -12.09 10.03
C ASP A 14 -21.68 -11.26 11.31
N GLY A 15 -22.02 -11.83 12.47
CA GLY A 15 -22.05 -11.13 13.76
C GLY A 15 -20.72 -10.49 14.17
N PHE A 16 -19.59 -11.08 13.78
CA PHE A 16 -18.27 -10.48 14.03
C PHE A 16 -18.06 -9.18 13.25
N VAL A 17 -18.49 -9.12 11.99
CA VAL A 17 -18.40 -7.91 11.16
C VAL A 17 -19.25 -6.80 11.76
N LEU A 18 -20.48 -7.12 12.15
CA LEU A 18 -21.39 -6.17 12.80
C LEU A 18 -20.84 -5.67 14.13
N LEU A 19 -20.28 -6.57 14.95
CA LEU A 19 -19.57 -6.21 16.18
C LEU A 19 -18.45 -5.20 15.88
N ALA A 20 -17.57 -5.52 14.94
CA ALA A 20 -16.43 -4.67 14.60
C ALA A 20 -16.87 -3.27 14.14
N GLN A 21 -17.84 -3.19 13.23
CA GLN A 21 -18.37 -1.91 12.74
C GLN A 21 -19.03 -1.08 13.86
N TYR A 22 -19.77 -1.73 14.76
CA TYR A 22 -20.34 -1.06 15.94
C TYR A 22 -19.25 -0.50 16.86
N HIS A 23 -18.20 -1.28 17.15
CA HIS A 23 -17.06 -0.84 17.96
C HIS A 23 -16.22 0.25 17.27
N GLN A 24 -16.13 0.26 15.93
CA GLN A 24 -15.50 1.35 15.18
C GLN A 24 -16.23 2.67 15.41
N LEU A 25 -17.57 2.68 15.39
CA LEU A 25 -18.35 3.89 15.66
C LEU A 25 -18.11 4.44 17.07
N ILE A 26 -18.01 3.56 18.07
CA ILE A 26 -17.71 3.96 19.46
C ILE A 26 -16.29 4.51 19.55
N THR A 27 -15.31 3.76 19.05
CA THR A 27 -13.89 4.11 19.18
C THR A 27 -13.56 5.43 18.50
N ASN A 28 -14.20 5.72 17.37
CA ASN A 28 -14.01 6.97 16.62
C ASN A 28 -14.92 8.11 17.11
N GLY A 29 -15.58 7.94 18.27
CA GLY A 29 -16.41 8.99 18.88
C GLY A 29 -17.65 9.36 18.07
N ILE A 30 -18.11 8.49 17.17
CA ILE A 30 -19.36 8.67 16.41
C ILE A 30 -20.55 8.32 17.30
N LEU A 31 -20.45 7.22 18.06
CA LEU A 31 -21.39 6.88 19.11
C LEU A 31 -20.77 7.21 20.48
N GLN A 32 -21.29 8.22 21.16
CA GLN A 32 -20.73 8.73 22.42
C GLN A 32 -21.66 8.44 23.61
N GLY A 33 -21.08 8.01 24.74
CA GLY A 33 -21.82 7.86 26.00
C GLY A 33 -23.05 6.94 25.87
N SER A 34 -24.20 7.41 26.36
CA SER A 34 -25.47 6.67 26.35
C SER A 34 -25.99 6.37 24.94
N ASN A 35 -25.60 7.16 23.93
CA ASN A 35 -26.05 6.97 22.55
C ASN A 35 -25.60 5.62 21.97
N ALA A 36 -24.48 5.07 22.44
CA ALA A 36 -24.02 3.74 22.01
C ALA A 36 -24.96 2.61 22.46
N VAL A 37 -25.70 2.82 23.55
CA VAL A 37 -26.53 1.79 24.21
C VAL A 37 -28.01 2.16 24.24
N GLU A 38 -28.39 3.22 23.52
CA GLU A 38 -29.75 3.74 23.51
C GLU A 38 -30.74 2.64 23.04
N PRO A 39 -31.80 2.35 23.82
CA PRO A 39 -32.71 1.25 23.49
C PRO A 39 -33.35 1.35 22.10
N SER A 40 -33.72 2.56 21.67
CA SER A 40 -34.29 2.85 20.35
C SER A 40 -33.33 2.42 19.22
N PHE A 41 -32.05 2.78 19.33
CA PHE A 41 -31.02 2.41 18.37
C PHE A 41 -30.66 0.92 18.43
N VAL A 42 -30.49 0.39 19.65
CA VAL A 42 -29.99 -0.98 19.84
C VAL A 42 -31.07 -2.02 19.57
N ARG A 43 -32.24 -1.91 20.21
CA ARG A 43 -33.29 -2.93 20.15
C ARG A 43 -34.05 -2.84 18.84
N GLU A 44 -34.49 -1.63 18.47
CA GLU A 44 -35.36 -1.39 17.32
C GLU A 44 -34.57 -1.10 16.02
N GLY A 45 -33.24 -1.10 16.10
CA GLY A 45 -32.33 -0.88 14.96
C GLY A 45 -31.35 -2.04 14.78
N LEU A 46 -30.28 -2.06 15.59
CA LEU A 46 -29.19 -3.03 15.47
C LEU A 46 -29.62 -4.49 15.67
N LEU A 47 -30.52 -4.73 16.62
CA LEU A 47 -30.94 -6.07 17.03
C LEU A 47 -32.32 -6.44 16.47
N GLU A 48 -32.91 -5.60 15.64
CA GLU A 48 -34.21 -5.83 15.03
C GLU A 48 -34.20 -7.16 14.24
N PRO A 49 -35.09 -8.13 14.54
CA PRO A 49 -35.06 -9.45 13.91
C PRO A 49 -35.18 -9.39 12.39
N ASP A 50 -36.06 -8.53 11.87
CA ASP A 50 -36.38 -8.48 10.44
C ASP A 50 -35.35 -7.71 9.59
N THR A 51 -34.38 -7.04 10.22
CA THR A 51 -33.35 -6.30 9.48
C THR A 51 -32.17 -7.20 9.16
N SER A 52 -31.91 -7.45 7.86
CA SER A 52 -30.79 -8.30 7.45
C SER A 52 -29.43 -7.73 7.85
N SER A 53 -28.44 -8.60 8.10
CA SER A 53 -27.07 -8.19 8.45
C SER A 53 -26.43 -7.30 7.40
N GLN A 54 -26.80 -7.45 6.13
CA GLN A 54 -26.32 -6.59 5.04
C GLN A 54 -26.80 -5.13 5.19
N ILE A 55 -28.07 -4.94 5.57
CA ILE A 55 -28.62 -3.60 5.82
C ILE A 55 -27.94 -2.96 7.03
N ILE A 56 -27.78 -3.72 8.12
CA ILE A 56 -27.13 -3.24 9.35
C ILE A 56 -25.69 -2.84 9.03
N SER A 57 -24.94 -3.71 8.35
CA SER A 57 -23.55 -3.46 7.98
C SER A 57 -23.41 -2.21 7.11
N PHE A 58 -24.29 -2.03 6.12
CA PHE A 58 -24.32 -0.83 5.30
C PHE A 58 -24.60 0.43 6.13
N ALA A 59 -25.58 0.37 7.03
CA ALA A 59 -25.96 1.51 7.85
C ALA A 59 -24.81 1.95 8.77
N LEU A 60 -24.14 1.01 9.43
CA LEU A 60 -22.99 1.31 10.29
C LEU A 60 -21.82 1.88 9.49
N ASP A 61 -21.50 1.31 8.33
CA ASP A 61 -20.46 1.84 7.44
C ASP A 61 -20.81 3.24 6.89
N SER A 62 -22.09 3.51 6.63
CA SER A 62 -22.58 4.84 6.25
C SER A 62 -22.45 5.85 7.39
N MET A 63 -22.71 5.44 8.62
CA MET A 63 -22.51 6.29 9.81
C MET A 63 -21.01 6.57 10.00
N PHE A 64 -20.16 5.55 9.85
CA PHE A 64 -18.72 5.67 9.96
C PHE A 64 -18.15 6.68 8.96
N ARG A 65 -18.52 6.56 7.68
CA ARG A 65 -18.04 7.44 6.59
C ARG A 65 -18.45 8.91 6.74
N ARG A 66 -19.49 9.23 7.52
CA ARG A 66 -19.86 10.61 7.81
C ARG A 66 -18.86 11.32 8.73
N ALA A 67 -18.05 10.55 9.48
CA ALA A 67 -16.97 11.04 10.34
C ALA A 67 -17.39 12.19 11.27
N ARG A 68 -18.58 12.11 11.87
CA ARG A 68 -19.10 13.10 12.83
C ARG A 68 -19.85 12.42 13.98
N PRO A 69 -19.82 12.98 15.21
CA PRO A 69 -20.64 12.49 16.32
C PRO A 69 -22.13 12.45 15.97
N SER A 70 -22.79 11.36 16.34
CA SER A 70 -24.22 11.15 16.14
C SER A 70 -25.00 11.63 17.37
N THR A 71 -25.85 12.63 17.17
CA THR A 71 -26.75 13.15 18.22
C THR A 71 -27.99 12.27 18.40
N ASP A 72 -28.45 11.61 17.33
CA ASP A 72 -29.58 10.67 17.31
C ASP A 72 -29.19 9.44 16.46
N PRO A 73 -28.58 8.42 17.09
CA PRO A 73 -28.14 7.20 16.41
C PRO A 73 -29.26 6.46 15.69
N LYS A 74 -30.48 6.47 16.24
CA LYS A 74 -31.63 5.78 15.63
C LYS A 74 -32.02 6.45 14.33
N GLN A 75 -32.15 7.77 14.32
CA GLN A 75 -32.48 8.52 13.11
C GLN A 75 -31.41 8.34 12.03
N ASP A 76 -30.14 8.42 12.40
CA ASP A 76 -29.02 8.26 11.47
C ASP A 76 -28.96 6.84 10.89
N PHE A 77 -29.15 5.82 11.74
CA PHE A 77 -29.26 4.43 11.31
C PHE A 77 -30.44 4.20 10.37
N ASP A 78 -31.65 4.65 10.75
CA ASP A 78 -32.85 4.46 9.95
C ASP A 78 -32.75 5.14 8.59
N LYS A 79 -32.15 6.33 8.53
CA LYS A 79 -31.92 7.03 7.26
C LYS A 79 -31.03 6.21 6.33
N ALA A 80 -29.94 5.65 6.85
CA ALA A 80 -29.04 4.80 6.07
C ALA A 80 -29.68 3.45 5.71
N ALA A 81 -30.40 2.83 6.65
CA ALA A 81 -31.08 1.56 6.46
C ALA A 81 -32.24 1.66 5.45
N ARG A 82 -33.03 2.75 5.48
CA ARG A 82 -34.06 3.03 4.46
C ARG A 82 -33.43 3.15 3.08
N TRP A 83 -32.36 3.93 2.95
CA TRP A 83 -31.64 4.06 1.69
C TRP A 83 -31.11 2.72 1.20
N ALA A 84 -30.52 1.90 2.09
CA ALA A 84 -30.08 0.55 1.78
C ALA A 84 -31.22 -0.31 1.25
N ARG A 85 -32.36 -0.40 1.98
CA ARG A 85 -33.53 -1.20 1.59
C ARG A 85 -34.04 -0.84 0.19
N SER A 86 -34.14 0.45 -0.12
CA SER A 86 -34.62 0.94 -1.43
C SER A 86 -33.66 0.64 -2.59
N ASN A 87 -32.38 0.38 -2.30
CA ASN A 87 -31.34 0.25 -3.32
C ASN A 87 -30.63 -1.12 -3.26
N LEU A 88 -31.06 -2.06 -2.42
CA LEU A 88 -30.32 -3.31 -2.15
C LEU A 88 -30.27 -4.29 -3.33
N GLY A 89 -30.98 -4.00 -4.44
CA GLY A 89 -30.84 -4.68 -5.73
C GLY A 89 -30.03 -3.90 -6.79
N LEU A 90 -29.74 -2.61 -6.56
CA LEU A 90 -28.90 -1.75 -7.40
C LEU A 90 -27.50 -1.55 -6.80
N ILE A 91 -27.37 -1.69 -5.48
CA ILE A 91 -26.12 -1.71 -4.73
C ILE A 91 -25.57 -3.13 -4.87
N SER A 92 -24.64 -3.30 -5.80
CA SER A 92 -23.79 -4.48 -5.84
C SER A 92 -22.97 -4.57 -4.55
N THR A 93 -23.44 -5.36 -3.58
CA THR A 93 -22.69 -5.94 -2.45
C THR A 93 -21.85 -4.98 -1.57
N PRO A 94 -21.38 -5.38 -0.38
CA PRO A 94 -20.21 -4.71 0.21
C PRO A 94 -19.12 -4.68 -0.86
N ILE A 95 -18.47 -3.51 -1.10
CA ILE A 95 -17.44 -3.25 -2.14
C ILE A 95 -16.85 -4.57 -2.63
N LYS A 96 -17.24 -5.01 -3.85
CA LYS A 96 -16.74 -6.27 -4.40
C LYS A 96 -15.22 -6.24 -4.30
N CYS A 97 -14.66 -7.17 -3.55
CA CYS A 97 -13.22 -7.27 -3.38
C CYS A 97 -12.62 -7.47 -4.78
N PRO A 98 -11.75 -6.56 -5.26
CA PRO A 98 -11.08 -6.78 -6.54
C PRO A 98 -10.33 -8.11 -6.51
N ASP A 99 -10.16 -8.76 -7.65
CA ASP A 99 -9.57 -10.10 -7.73
C ASP A 99 -8.11 -10.16 -7.20
N HIS A 100 -7.40 -9.03 -7.23
CA HIS A 100 -6.03 -8.88 -6.70
C HIS A 100 -5.99 -8.46 -5.22
N CYS A 101 -7.13 -8.37 -4.56
CA CYS A 101 -7.27 -7.97 -3.16
C CYS A 101 -7.88 -9.09 -2.32
N VAL A 102 -7.76 -8.95 -1.01
CA VAL A 102 -8.28 -9.90 -0.02
C VAL A 102 -8.83 -9.14 1.18
N ARG A 103 -9.87 -9.70 1.81
CA ARG A 103 -10.44 -9.19 3.06
C ARG A 103 -9.66 -9.78 4.23
N VAL A 104 -9.14 -8.92 5.08
CA VAL A 104 -8.33 -9.30 6.23
C VAL A 104 -8.83 -8.57 7.46
N ILE A 105 -8.92 -9.27 8.58
CA ILE A 105 -9.28 -8.67 9.87
C ILE A 105 -8.12 -7.82 10.37
N HIS A 106 -8.40 -6.56 10.67
CA HIS A 106 -7.47 -5.63 11.31
C HIS A 106 -7.79 -5.47 12.79
N VAL A 107 -6.74 -5.50 13.59
CA VAL A 107 -6.77 -5.23 15.02
C VAL A 107 -5.67 -4.23 15.34
N GLN A 108 -6.02 -3.20 16.09
CA GLN A 108 -5.07 -2.19 16.55
C GLN A 108 -4.84 -2.40 18.05
N VAL A 109 -3.59 -2.54 18.45
CA VAL A 109 -3.18 -2.73 19.83
C VAL A 109 -2.59 -1.43 20.32
N THR A 110 -3.21 -0.90 21.35
CA THR A 110 -2.73 0.28 22.08
C THR A 110 -2.12 -0.16 23.42
N PRO A 111 -1.41 0.74 24.10
CA PRO A 111 -0.88 0.47 25.44
C PRO A 111 -1.97 0.04 26.44
N LEU A 112 -3.20 0.58 26.36
CA LEU A 112 -4.28 0.32 27.31
C LEU A 112 -5.37 -0.61 26.78
N LYS A 113 -5.61 -0.66 25.47
CA LYS A 113 -6.76 -1.37 24.87
C LYS A 113 -6.42 -2.09 23.56
N VAL A 114 -7.35 -2.96 23.14
CA VAL A 114 -7.35 -3.58 21.81
C VAL A 114 -8.58 -3.08 21.06
N VAL A 115 -8.38 -2.51 19.88
CA VAL A 115 -9.42 -1.96 19.02
C VAL A 115 -9.60 -2.89 17.83
N VAL A 116 -10.82 -3.40 17.65
CA VAL A 116 -11.15 -4.27 16.51
C VAL A 116 -11.58 -3.40 15.34
N GLY A 117 -10.73 -3.31 14.32
CA GLY A 117 -11.02 -2.57 13.09
C GLY A 117 -11.96 -3.33 12.14
N GLY A 118 -12.11 -4.65 12.30
CA GLY A 118 -12.93 -5.45 11.38
C GLY A 118 -12.22 -5.75 10.06
N GLU A 119 -12.97 -6.08 9.02
CA GLU A 119 -12.41 -6.48 7.74
C GLU A 119 -12.05 -5.29 6.83
N TYR A 120 -10.80 -5.24 6.40
CA TYR A 120 -10.33 -4.31 5.38
C TYR A 120 -9.97 -5.04 4.10
N ILE A 121 -10.25 -4.40 2.96
CA ILE A 121 -9.79 -4.86 1.65
C ILE A 121 -8.37 -4.32 1.46
N GLU A 122 -7.40 -5.23 1.41
CA GLU A 122 -6.01 -4.91 1.09
C GLU A 122 -5.58 -5.61 -0.20
N GLN A 123 -4.55 -5.06 -0.86
CA GLN A 123 -3.88 -5.78 -1.93
C GLN A 123 -3.33 -7.10 -1.39
N SER A 124 -3.60 -8.20 -2.11
CA SER A 124 -3.21 -9.53 -1.70
C SER A 124 -1.69 -9.73 -1.73
N ASN A 125 -1.24 -10.83 -1.15
CA ASN A 125 0.16 -11.27 -1.13
C ASN A 125 0.22 -12.78 -1.39
N ARG A 126 1.44 -13.31 -1.52
CA ARG A 126 1.66 -14.72 -1.87
C ARG A 126 0.95 -15.67 -0.92
N VAL A 127 1.09 -15.43 0.38
CA VAL A 127 0.57 -16.28 1.46
C VAL A 127 -0.96 -16.29 1.42
N LEU A 128 -1.58 -15.11 1.36
CA LEU A 128 -3.04 -14.99 1.36
C LEU A 128 -3.68 -15.51 0.06
N ARG A 129 -2.97 -15.42 -1.08
CA ARG A 129 -3.42 -16.04 -2.33
C ARG A 129 -3.40 -17.56 -2.25
N HIS A 130 -2.33 -18.13 -1.70
CA HIS A 130 -2.18 -19.57 -1.58
C HIS A 130 -3.19 -20.16 -0.60
N PHE A 131 -3.35 -19.52 0.57
CA PHE A 131 -4.30 -19.93 1.61
C PHE A 131 -5.63 -19.16 1.54
N CYS A 132 -6.13 -18.89 0.34
CA CYS A 132 -7.31 -18.03 0.13
C CYS A 132 -8.59 -18.55 0.81
N THR A 133 -8.71 -19.86 0.98
CA THR A 133 -9.82 -20.53 1.70
C THR A 133 -9.70 -20.51 3.22
N HIS A 134 -8.57 -20.04 3.76
CA HIS A 134 -8.26 -19.98 5.19
C HIS A 134 -7.86 -18.56 5.63
N THR A 135 -8.30 -17.53 4.90
CA THR A 135 -7.96 -16.12 5.16
C THR A 135 -8.45 -15.62 6.52
N ASP A 136 -9.48 -16.27 7.09
CA ASP A 136 -9.99 -16.04 8.45
C ASP A 136 -8.98 -16.39 9.55
N GLN A 137 -7.96 -17.20 9.24
CA GLN A 137 -6.86 -17.53 10.15
C GLN A 137 -5.75 -16.49 10.16
N PHE A 138 -5.77 -15.52 9.24
CA PHE A 138 -4.78 -14.43 9.17
C PHE A 138 -5.37 -13.14 9.71
N MET A 139 -4.60 -12.45 10.55
CA MET A 139 -4.98 -11.18 11.15
C MET A 139 -3.87 -10.16 10.98
N ARG A 140 -4.25 -8.95 10.58
CA ARG A 140 -3.38 -7.80 10.58
C ARG A 140 -3.41 -7.13 11.95
N VAL A 141 -2.24 -7.00 12.58
CA VAL A 141 -2.11 -6.35 13.88
C VAL A 141 -1.20 -5.14 13.75
N SER A 142 -1.68 -3.96 14.14
CA SER A 142 -0.88 -2.73 14.23
C SER A 142 -0.75 -2.24 15.66
N PHE A 143 0.45 -1.84 16.06
CA PHE A 143 0.72 -1.24 17.36
C PHE A 143 0.73 0.27 17.25
N VAL A 144 -0.24 0.91 17.90
CA VAL A 144 -0.55 2.34 17.78
C VAL A 144 -0.72 2.95 19.17
N ASP A 145 -0.66 4.27 19.27
CA ASP A 145 -0.95 4.97 20.52
C ASP A 145 -2.47 5.05 20.78
N GLU A 146 -2.89 5.59 21.92
CA GLU A 146 -4.30 5.69 22.32
C GLU A 146 -5.17 6.51 21.37
N ASP A 147 -4.56 7.45 20.63
CA ASP A 147 -5.17 8.25 19.57
C ASP A 147 -5.17 7.55 18.20
N LEU A 148 -4.73 6.29 18.16
CA LEU A 148 -4.52 5.46 16.96
C LEU A 148 -3.39 5.96 16.03
N GLY A 149 -2.59 6.91 16.51
CA GLY A 149 -1.37 7.38 15.87
C GLY A 149 -0.18 6.45 16.09
N SER A 150 0.99 6.88 15.64
CA SER A 150 2.23 6.13 15.91
C SER A 150 2.60 6.26 17.39
N ILE A 151 2.99 5.14 18.00
CA ILE A 151 3.57 5.16 19.35
C ILE A 151 4.86 5.97 19.30
N TYR A 152 4.83 7.13 19.94
CA TYR A 152 6.00 7.99 20.13
C TYR A 152 5.96 8.50 21.57
N GLY A 153 7.11 8.52 22.22
CA GLY A 153 7.19 9.03 23.58
C GLY A 153 8.61 9.41 23.94
N ASP A 154 8.78 10.64 24.41
CA ASP A 154 10.04 11.12 24.98
C ASP A 154 10.21 10.66 26.44
N ASP A 155 9.13 10.21 27.09
CA ASP A 155 9.15 9.66 28.45
C ASP A 155 9.66 8.19 28.45
N PRO A 156 10.81 7.91 29.06
CA PRO A 156 11.35 6.56 29.15
C PRO A 156 10.42 5.58 29.89
N GLN A 157 9.68 6.02 30.91
CA GLN A 157 8.79 5.15 31.69
C GLN A 157 7.62 4.66 30.85
N TRP A 158 7.00 5.58 30.10
CA TRP A 158 5.99 5.25 29.10
C TRP A 158 6.51 4.25 28.07
N MET A 159 7.72 4.46 27.54
CA MET A 159 8.30 3.55 26.56
C MET A 159 8.55 2.15 27.12
N ILE A 160 9.00 2.02 28.37
CA ILE A 160 9.13 0.72 29.04
C ILE A 160 7.76 0.03 29.17
N PHE A 161 6.72 0.78 29.57
CA PHE A 161 5.37 0.24 29.68
C PHE A 161 4.83 -0.23 28.32
N ALA A 162 4.93 0.61 27.29
CA ALA A 162 4.50 0.30 25.93
C ALA A 162 5.24 -0.94 25.39
N GLN A 163 6.57 -1.01 25.56
CA GLN A 163 7.35 -2.17 25.15
C GLN A 163 6.92 -3.45 25.86
N LYS A 164 6.65 -3.40 27.18
CA LYS A 164 6.15 -4.56 27.93
C LYS A 164 4.79 -5.03 27.40
N ARG A 165 3.90 -4.10 27.07
CA ARG A 165 2.59 -4.41 26.46
C ARG A 165 2.74 -5.05 25.09
N LEU A 166 3.55 -4.46 24.21
CA LEU A 166 3.83 -4.97 22.86
C LEU A 166 4.42 -6.38 22.92
N ARG A 167 5.45 -6.57 23.75
CA ARG A 167 6.10 -7.86 23.96
C ARG A 167 5.11 -8.93 24.42
N HIS A 168 4.27 -8.62 25.41
CA HIS A 168 3.26 -9.54 25.89
C HIS A 168 2.30 -9.99 24.77
N VAL A 169 1.86 -9.06 23.92
CA VAL A 169 0.96 -9.37 22.80
C VAL A 169 1.66 -10.19 21.72
N LEU A 170 2.92 -9.90 21.40
CA LEU A 170 3.71 -10.68 20.45
C LEU A 170 3.95 -12.11 20.93
N GLU A 171 4.20 -12.31 22.23
CA GLU A 171 4.48 -13.62 22.83
C GLU A 171 3.21 -14.44 23.09
N ALA A 172 2.18 -13.84 23.69
CA ALA A 172 0.96 -14.54 24.08
C ALA A 172 -0.06 -14.66 22.93
N GLY A 173 0.01 -13.76 21.94
CA GLY A 173 -1.00 -13.63 20.90
C GLY A 173 -2.21 -12.78 21.31
N ILE A 174 -3.20 -12.71 20.42
CA ILE A 174 -4.43 -11.94 20.59
C ILE A 174 -5.63 -12.88 20.46
N ARG A 175 -6.56 -12.76 21.42
CA ARG A 175 -7.88 -13.39 21.34
C ARG A 175 -8.94 -12.30 21.23
N VAL A 176 -9.66 -12.30 20.11
CA VAL A 176 -10.73 -11.32 19.87
C VAL A 176 -12.09 -11.98 20.18
N PRO A 177 -12.94 -11.36 21.02
CA PRO A 177 -14.29 -11.88 21.26
C PRO A 177 -15.07 -12.05 19.96
N GLY A 178 -15.69 -13.21 19.78
CA GLY A 178 -16.42 -13.57 18.56
C GLY A 178 -15.59 -14.30 17.51
N LEU A 179 -14.26 -14.29 17.62
CA LEU A 179 -13.39 -15.18 16.86
C LEU A 179 -13.06 -16.43 17.69
N GLN A 180 -12.98 -17.58 17.02
CA GLN A 180 -12.81 -18.86 17.70
C GLN A 180 -11.36 -19.10 18.16
N HIS A 181 -10.40 -18.47 17.47
CA HIS A 181 -8.99 -18.80 17.60
C HIS A 181 -8.19 -17.73 18.33
N THR A 182 -7.05 -18.14 18.90
CA THR A 182 -6.00 -17.23 19.36
C THR A 182 -5.01 -17.04 18.22
N TYR A 183 -4.83 -15.79 17.81
CA TYR A 183 -3.91 -15.41 16.74
C TYR A 183 -2.54 -15.12 17.35
N ARG A 184 -1.47 -15.70 16.83
CA ARG A 184 -0.09 -15.50 17.31
C ARG A 184 0.76 -14.86 16.25
N PHE A 185 1.84 -14.18 16.63
CA PHE A 185 2.74 -13.52 15.70
C PHE A 185 3.25 -14.52 14.64
N LEU A 186 3.17 -14.12 13.37
CA LEU A 186 3.63 -14.89 12.21
C LEU A 186 4.84 -14.24 11.53
N GLY A 187 4.79 -12.93 11.32
CA GLY A 187 5.88 -12.21 10.65
C GLY A 187 5.49 -10.80 10.22
N CYS A 188 6.44 -10.05 9.67
CA CYS A 188 6.18 -8.73 9.11
C CYS A 188 7.13 -8.43 7.93
N SER A 189 6.62 -7.72 6.93
CA SER A 189 7.45 -7.12 5.88
C SER A 189 8.09 -5.82 6.36
N SER A 190 9.14 -5.36 5.68
CA SER A 190 9.81 -4.10 6.04
C SER A 190 8.90 -2.88 5.96
N SER A 191 7.89 -2.86 5.08
CA SER A 191 6.92 -1.76 5.03
C SER A 191 5.99 -1.77 6.24
N GLN A 192 5.56 -2.95 6.67
CA GLN A 192 4.70 -3.13 7.84
C GLN A 192 5.43 -2.78 9.12
N LEU A 193 6.72 -3.14 9.25
CA LEU A 193 7.52 -2.76 10.40
C LEU A 193 7.62 -1.24 10.57
N ARG A 194 7.73 -0.47 9.46
CA ARG A 194 7.73 1.01 9.51
C ARG A 194 6.42 1.62 10.02
N THR A 195 5.31 0.89 9.89
CA THR A 195 3.99 1.31 10.38
C THR A 195 3.60 0.55 11.65
N ASN A 196 4.58 -0.04 12.36
CA ASN A 196 4.36 -0.87 13.55
C ASN A 196 3.30 -1.97 13.34
N ALA A 197 3.26 -2.58 12.16
CA ALA A 197 2.30 -3.61 11.79
C ALA A 197 2.96 -4.97 11.57
N SER A 198 2.17 -6.02 11.75
CA SER A 198 2.59 -7.41 11.59
C SER A 198 1.40 -8.31 11.23
N TRP A 199 1.73 -9.51 10.76
CA TRP A 199 0.80 -10.60 10.54
C TRP A 199 0.76 -11.50 11.77
N PHE A 200 -0.44 -11.85 12.17
CA PHE A 200 -0.72 -12.87 13.15
C PHE A 200 -1.52 -14.00 12.49
N PHE A 201 -1.36 -15.22 13.00
CA PHE A 201 -1.96 -16.43 12.48
C PHE A 201 -2.56 -17.31 13.58
N ALA A 202 -3.68 -17.92 13.25
CA ALA A 202 -4.44 -18.82 14.11
C ALA A 202 -4.41 -20.24 13.54
N SER A 203 -3.57 -21.10 14.11
CA SER A 203 -3.50 -22.51 13.71
C SER A 203 -4.84 -23.22 13.95
N SER A 204 -5.18 -24.11 13.03
CA SER A 204 -6.38 -24.96 13.08
C SER A 204 -6.03 -26.41 12.73
N SER A 205 -7.02 -27.30 12.77
CA SER A 205 -6.87 -28.67 12.27
C SER A 205 -6.78 -28.77 10.74
N ARG A 206 -7.18 -27.72 10.01
CA ARG A 206 -7.14 -27.67 8.53
C ARG A 206 -5.87 -27.04 7.97
N LEU A 207 -5.27 -26.12 8.72
CA LEU A 207 -4.05 -25.42 8.36
C LEU A 207 -3.26 -25.14 9.64
N SER A 208 -2.06 -25.71 9.73
CA SER A 208 -1.17 -25.52 10.87
C SER A 208 -0.16 -24.40 10.64
N LEU A 209 0.48 -23.94 11.71
CA LEU A 209 1.61 -23.00 11.58
C LEU A 209 2.77 -23.61 10.78
N GLU A 210 3.04 -24.91 10.98
CA GLU A 210 4.11 -25.62 10.27
C GLU A 210 3.87 -25.65 8.76
N ASP A 211 2.61 -25.80 8.34
CA ASP A 211 2.25 -25.75 6.91
C ASP A 211 2.51 -24.37 6.30
N VAL A 212 2.19 -23.31 7.04
CA VAL A 212 2.47 -21.94 6.63
C VAL A 212 3.98 -21.70 6.58
N GLU A 213 4.74 -22.10 7.61
CA GLU A 213 6.19 -21.95 7.66
C GLU A 213 6.90 -22.70 6.53
N ARG A 214 6.47 -23.94 6.24
CA ARG A 214 6.98 -24.73 5.12
C ARG A 214 6.72 -24.04 3.78
N PHE A 215 5.56 -23.39 3.64
CA PHE A 215 5.23 -22.61 2.45
C PHE A 215 6.07 -21.33 2.32
N LEU A 216 6.43 -20.67 3.44
CA LEU A 216 7.22 -19.44 3.41
C LEU A 216 8.61 -19.66 2.80
N GLY A 217 9.24 -20.81 3.07
CA GLY A 217 10.53 -21.20 2.54
C GLY A 217 11.52 -21.66 3.61
N ASP A 218 12.74 -21.96 3.17
CA ASP A 218 13.85 -22.36 4.04
C ASP A 218 14.71 -21.15 4.42
N PHE A 219 14.67 -20.82 5.72
CA PHE A 219 15.44 -19.73 6.33
C PHE A 219 16.64 -20.22 7.15
N SER A 220 16.93 -21.52 7.18
CA SER A 220 17.97 -22.12 8.03
C SER A 220 19.37 -21.55 7.79
N GLY A 221 19.65 -21.09 6.56
CA GLY A 221 20.91 -20.43 6.20
C GLY A 221 21.05 -18.97 6.66
N ILE A 222 20.11 -18.42 7.43
CA ILE A 222 20.12 -17.02 7.87
C ILE A 222 20.35 -16.92 9.38
N ASP A 223 21.57 -16.57 9.75
CA ASP A 223 22.02 -16.41 11.14
C ASP A 223 21.64 -15.08 11.80
N THR A 224 21.42 -14.04 10.98
CA THR A 224 21.25 -12.68 11.46
C THR A 224 19.76 -12.38 11.65
N PRO A 225 19.28 -12.04 12.87
CA PRO A 225 17.84 -11.81 13.12
C PRO A 225 17.21 -10.75 12.20
N GLY A 226 17.94 -9.66 11.94
CA GLY A 226 17.48 -8.61 11.02
C GLY A 226 17.37 -9.07 9.56
N LYS A 227 18.22 -9.99 9.11
CA LYS A 227 18.10 -10.59 7.78
C LYS A 227 16.96 -11.61 7.75
N TYR A 228 16.81 -12.40 8.82
CA TYR A 228 15.77 -13.40 8.97
C TYR A 228 14.38 -12.78 8.86
N VAL A 229 14.08 -11.74 9.66
CA VAL A 229 12.78 -11.05 9.61
C VAL A 229 12.51 -10.42 8.24
N LYS A 230 13.54 -9.86 7.60
CA LYS A 230 13.42 -9.30 6.24
C LYS A 230 13.11 -10.39 5.19
N ALA A 231 13.68 -11.58 5.33
CA ALA A 231 13.43 -12.72 4.45
C ALA A 231 12.04 -13.31 4.69
N GLN A 232 11.69 -13.62 5.95
CA GLN A 232 10.37 -14.10 6.37
C GLN A 232 9.24 -13.14 5.97
N GLY A 233 9.51 -11.84 5.98
CA GLY A 233 8.55 -10.81 5.57
C GLY A 233 8.31 -10.72 4.06
N LEU A 234 9.16 -11.32 3.23
CA LEU A 234 9.10 -11.15 1.77
C LEU A 234 7.81 -11.71 1.15
N PRO A 235 7.34 -12.93 1.49
CA PRO A 235 6.07 -13.49 0.97
C PRO A 235 4.83 -12.66 1.35
N PHE A 236 4.92 -11.83 2.39
CA PHE A 236 3.85 -10.94 2.84
C PHE A 236 3.85 -9.56 2.15
N SER A 237 4.73 -9.35 1.18
CA SER A 237 4.72 -8.15 0.35
C SER A 237 3.43 -8.09 -0.46
N SER A 238 2.81 -6.91 -0.54
CA SER A 238 1.68 -6.68 -1.45
C SER A 238 2.17 -6.80 -2.89
N THR A 239 1.71 -7.83 -3.58
CA THR A 239 2.09 -8.16 -4.97
C THR A 239 0.87 -8.60 -5.74
N ARG A 240 0.93 -8.57 -7.07
CA ARG A 240 -0.15 -9.12 -7.91
C ARG A 240 0.10 -10.58 -8.22
N SER A 241 -0.91 -11.26 -8.78
CA SER A 241 -0.76 -12.66 -9.17
C SER A 241 0.39 -12.78 -10.17
N GLY A 242 1.26 -13.76 -9.95
CA GLY A 242 2.44 -13.94 -10.77
C GLY A 242 2.19 -14.75 -12.04
N ILE A 243 3.16 -14.71 -12.94
CA ILE A 243 3.23 -15.58 -14.10
C ILE A 243 4.04 -16.81 -13.73
N HIS A 244 3.60 -17.99 -14.15
CA HIS A 244 4.34 -19.21 -13.88
C HIS A 244 5.65 -19.24 -14.68
N VAL A 245 6.78 -19.22 -13.97
CA VAL A 245 8.13 -19.31 -14.52
C VAL A 245 8.85 -20.44 -13.77
N PRO A 246 8.94 -21.63 -14.39
CA PRO A 246 9.54 -22.79 -13.75
C PRO A 246 11.07 -22.65 -13.69
N MET A 247 11.71 -23.34 -12.76
CA MET A 247 13.13 -23.12 -12.44
C MET A 247 14.07 -23.42 -13.61
N GLU A 248 13.70 -24.32 -14.53
CA GLU A 248 14.47 -24.57 -15.76
C GLU A 248 14.55 -23.36 -16.70
N GLN A 249 13.62 -22.40 -16.58
CA GLN A 249 13.64 -21.14 -17.34
C GLN A 249 14.43 -20.04 -16.62
N VAL A 250 14.97 -20.33 -15.42
CA VAL A 250 15.68 -19.39 -14.56
C VAL A 250 17.15 -19.78 -14.44
N LEU A 251 18.03 -18.85 -14.81
CA LEU A 251 19.47 -18.99 -14.59
C LEU A 251 19.90 -18.07 -13.45
N VAL A 252 20.83 -18.50 -12.59
CA VAL A 252 21.45 -17.63 -11.58
C VAL A 252 22.92 -17.47 -11.90
N GLU A 253 23.36 -16.23 -12.08
CA GLU A 253 24.75 -15.86 -12.31
C GLU A 253 25.34 -15.15 -11.08
N ALA A 254 26.68 -15.09 -11.02
CA ALA A 254 27.37 -14.23 -10.07
C ALA A 254 27.08 -12.74 -10.35
N ASP A 255 27.14 -11.92 -9.31
CA ASP A 255 27.16 -10.47 -9.44
C ASP A 255 28.41 -10.00 -10.17
N VAL A 256 28.28 -8.91 -10.93
CA VAL A 256 29.43 -8.25 -11.55
C VAL A 256 30.11 -7.43 -10.46
N THR A 257 31.33 -7.81 -10.10
CA THR A 257 32.09 -7.15 -9.04
C THR A 257 33.41 -6.60 -9.57
N ARG A 258 33.90 -5.51 -8.97
CA ARG A 258 35.27 -5.02 -9.15
C ARG A 258 35.87 -4.61 -7.80
N PRO A 259 37.21 -4.60 -7.66
CA PRO A 259 37.84 -4.00 -6.49
C PRO A 259 37.34 -2.57 -6.25
N ILE A 260 37.09 -2.21 -4.99
CA ILE A 260 36.76 -0.82 -4.59
C ILE A 260 37.92 0.11 -4.95
N ASP A 261 39.13 -0.40 -4.77
CA ASP A 261 40.39 0.26 -5.04
C ASP A 261 41.25 -0.69 -5.90
N PRO A 262 41.50 -0.38 -7.18
CA PRO A 262 42.29 -1.23 -8.07
C PRO A 262 43.71 -1.49 -7.55
N ASP A 263 44.28 -0.54 -6.81
CA ASP A 263 45.64 -0.63 -6.27
C ASP A 263 45.69 -1.43 -4.95
N PHE A 264 44.54 -1.57 -4.28
CA PHE A 264 44.43 -2.30 -3.02
C PHE A 264 43.20 -3.24 -3.00
N PRO A 265 43.20 -4.33 -3.80
CA PRO A 265 42.04 -5.24 -3.93
C PRO A 265 41.56 -5.87 -2.62
N GLN A 266 42.46 -5.99 -1.64
CA GLN A 266 42.17 -6.48 -0.29
C GLN A 266 41.21 -5.58 0.50
N LYS A 267 40.99 -4.33 0.09
CA LYS A 267 40.01 -3.43 0.73
C LYS A 267 38.56 -3.84 0.46
N GLY A 268 38.34 -4.78 -0.47
CA GLY A 268 37.03 -5.32 -0.80
C GLY A 268 36.60 -5.04 -2.23
N THR A 269 35.47 -5.63 -2.60
CA THR A 269 34.86 -5.49 -3.92
C THR A 269 33.53 -4.74 -3.83
N TYR A 270 33.22 -3.99 -4.89
CA TYR A 270 31.94 -3.34 -5.09
C TYR A 270 31.09 -4.17 -6.06
N GLU A 271 29.82 -4.38 -5.72
CA GLU A 271 28.83 -5.11 -6.52
C GLU A 271 28.07 -4.12 -7.43
N PHE A 272 28.27 -4.21 -8.74
CA PHE A 272 27.63 -3.31 -9.72
C PHE A 272 26.22 -3.76 -10.13
N THR A 273 25.86 -5.00 -9.84
CA THR A 273 24.57 -5.60 -10.23
C THR A 273 23.73 -6.02 -9.04
N ASP A 274 24.00 -5.50 -7.83
CA ASP A 274 23.22 -5.84 -6.63
C ASP A 274 21.73 -5.66 -6.90
N GLY A 275 20.99 -6.76 -6.80
CA GLY A 275 19.54 -6.75 -6.96
C GLY A 275 19.05 -6.67 -8.40
N CYS A 276 19.91 -6.73 -9.43
CA CYS A 276 19.54 -6.46 -10.82
C CYS A 276 19.83 -7.63 -11.78
N GLY A 277 18.77 -8.26 -12.28
CA GLY A 277 18.80 -9.35 -13.25
C GLY A 277 18.26 -8.92 -14.62
N VAL A 278 18.16 -9.88 -15.55
CA VAL A 278 17.62 -9.64 -16.90
C VAL A 278 16.45 -10.57 -17.23
N ILE A 279 15.53 -10.09 -18.05
CA ILE A 279 14.31 -10.80 -18.46
C ILE A 279 14.18 -10.81 -19.98
N HIS A 280 13.79 -11.95 -20.53
CA HIS A 280 13.55 -12.10 -21.95
C HIS A 280 12.31 -11.28 -22.38
N PRO A 281 12.33 -10.63 -23.56
CA PRO A 281 11.21 -9.80 -24.04
C PRO A 281 9.85 -10.49 -24.06
N SER A 282 9.79 -11.81 -24.31
CA SER A 282 8.52 -12.55 -24.30
C SER A 282 7.89 -12.61 -22.91
N LEU A 283 8.67 -12.88 -21.86
CA LEU A 283 8.16 -12.91 -20.49
C LEU A 283 7.74 -11.50 -20.04
N MET A 284 8.43 -10.46 -20.50
CA MET A 284 8.00 -9.08 -20.28
C MET A 284 6.66 -8.76 -20.97
N SER A 285 6.41 -9.30 -22.18
CA SER A 285 5.11 -9.15 -22.86
C SER A 285 3.99 -9.80 -22.07
N GLU A 286 4.20 -11.01 -21.54
CA GLU A 286 3.18 -11.69 -20.75
C GLU A 286 2.82 -10.89 -19.49
N ILE A 287 3.80 -10.25 -18.83
CA ILE A 287 3.56 -9.35 -17.69
C ILE A 287 2.80 -8.10 -18.13
N TRP A 288 3.19 -7.50 -19.26
CA TRP A 288 2.54 -6.32 -19.80
C TRP A 288 1.06 -6.56 -20.08
N GLU A 289 0.73 -7.69 -20.70
CA GLU A 289 -0.64 -8.10 -21.02
C GLU A 289 -1.43 -8.47 -19.76
N ALA A 290 -0.88 -9.31 -18.88
CA ALA A 290 -1.56 -9.73 -17.65
C ALA A 290 -1.90 -8.54 -16.74
N GLU A 291 -1.00 -7.56 -16.66
CA GLU A 291 -1.17 -6.37 -15.81
C GLU A 291 -1.90 -5.21 -16.52
N HIS A 292 -2.24 -5.36 -17.79
CA HIS A 292 -2.95 -4.36 -18.59
C HIS A 292 -2.26 -2.98 -18.55
N LEU A 293 -0.92 -2.96 -18.62
CA LEU A 293 -0.17 -1.69 -18.55
C LEU A 293 -0.33 -0.91 -19.84
N ALA A 294 -0.30 0.41 -19.77
CA ALA A 294 -0.47 1.27 -20.95
C ALA A 294 0.68 1.10 -21.96
N ASP A 295 1.91 1.04 -21.45
CA ASP A 295 3.13 0.86 -22.24
C ASP A 295 3.88 -0.37 -21.74
N LYS A 296 4.57 -1.06 -22.65
CA LYS A 296 5.45 -2.17 -22.28
C LYS A 296 6.65 -1.63 -21.49
N PRO A 297 6.89 -2.10 -20.24
CA PRO A 297 7.98 -1.57 -19.43
C PRO A 297 9.34 -2.13 -19.85
N CYS A 298 10.40 -1.34 -19.60
CA CYS A 298 11.78 -1.76 -19.81
C CYS A 298 12.40 -2.38 -18.56
N ALA A 299 11.82 -2.15 -17.38
CA ALA A 299 12.21 -2.81 -16.15
C ALA A 299 11.00 -3.05 -15.24
N ILE A 300 11.07 -4.10 -14.43
CA ILE A 300 10.07 -4.42 -13.42
C ILE A 300 10.74 -4.69 -12.07
N GLN A 301 10.03 -4.36 -11.00
CA GLN A 301 10.34 -4.85 -9.67
C GLN A 301 9.55 -6.14 -9.43
N PHE A 302 10.23 -7.20 -9.02
CA PHE A 302 9.63 -8.54 -8.92
C PHE A 302 9.89 -9.21 -7.58
N ARG A 303 9.17 -10.31 -7.33
CA ARG A 303 9.54 -11.38 -6.39
C ARG A 303 9.30 -12.71 -7.08
N HIS A 304 10.18 -13.69 -6.88
CA HIS A 304 10.04 -15.05 -7.41
C HIS A 304 10.76 -15.97 -6.42
N ALA A 305 10.14 -17.07 -5.98
CA ALA A 305 10.70 -17.89 -4.90
C ALA A 305 11.17 -17.03 -3.70
N GLY A 306 12.38 -17.24 -3.20
CA GLY A 306 13.06 -16.38 -2.21
C GLY A 306 13.94 -15.28 -2.81
N ASP A 307 13.79 -15.01 -4.10
CA ASP A 307 14.51 -13.99 -4.87
C ASP A 307 13.70 -12.69 -4.97
N LYS A 308 14.39 -11.54 -4.89
CA LYS A 308 13.79 -10.21 -5.08
C LYS A 308 14.73 -9.26 -5.78
N GLY A 309 14.17 -8.30 -6.51
CA GLY A 309 14.95 -7.21 -7.08
C GLY A 309 14.29 -6.59 -8.30
N MET A 310 15.13 -6.16 -9.23
CA MET A 310 14.77 -5.61 -10.53
C MET A 310 15.11 -6.62 -11.64
N LEU A 311 14.26 -6.67 -12.65
CA LEU A 311 14.54 -7.34 -13.92
C LEU A 311 14.50 -6.31 -15.03
N LEU A 312 15.59 -6.25 -15.81
CA LEU A 312 15.71 -5.35 -16.95
C LEU A 312 15.51 -6.12 -18.25
N MET A 313 14.68 -5.58 -19.13
CA MET A 313 14.50 -6.13 -20.46
C MET A 313 15.70 -5.73 -21.32
N VAL A 314 16.31 -6.72 -21.95
CA VAL A 314 17.30 -6.54 -23.02
C VAL A 314 16.66 -6.99 -24.34
N ASP A 315 17.18 -6.55 -25.48
CA ASP A 315 16.66 -6.99 -26.77
C ASP A 315 16.84 -8.51 -26.96
N GLU A 316 15.97 -9.10 -27.78
CA GLU A 316 15.88 -10.55 -27.92
C GLU A 316 17.17 -11.16 -28.49
N GLN A 317 17.80 -10.49 -29.45
CA GLN A 317 19.04 -10.97 -30.06
C GLN A 317 20.17 -11.00 -29.03
N THR A 318 20.37 -9.92 -28.27
CA THR A 318 21.37 -9.85 -27.20
C THR A 318 21.10 -10.89 -26.12
N PHE A 319 19.83 -11.09 -25.72
CA PHE A 319 19.49 -12.11 -24.73
C PHE A 319 19.85 -13.50 -25.24
N ARG A 320 19.45 -13.86 -26.46
CA ARG A 320 19.61 -15.21 -27.02
C ARG A 320 21.03 -15.56 -27.39
N GLN A 321 21.86 -14.57 -27.73
CA GLN A 321 23.30 -14.76 -27.90
C GLN A 321 23.98 -15.26 -26.63
N ARG A 322 23.48 -14.84 -25.45
CA ARG A 322 24.07 -15.19 -24.15
C ARG A 322 23.34 -16.33 -23.45
N TYR A 323 22.02 -16.44 -23.65
CA TYR A 323 21.14 -17.33 -22.90
C TYR A 323 20.26 -18.15 -23.85
N PRO A 324 20.65 -19.40 -24.17
CA PRO A 324 19.87 -20.26 -25.05
C PRO A 324 18.54 -20.69 -24.41
N HIS A 325 17.66 -21.28 -25.22
CA HIS A 325 16.43 -21.89 -24.72
C HIS A 325 16.76 -22.98 -23.67
N PRO A 326 15.96 -23.15 -22.60
CA PRO A 326 14.66 -22.50 -22.32
C PRO A 326 14.75 -21.25 -21.43
N ILE A 327 15.94 -20.67 -21.22
CA ILE A 327 16.11 -19.54 -20.29
C ILE A 327 15.29 -18.33 -20.73
N ARG A 328 14.53 -17.76 -19.78
CA ARG A 328 13.72 -16.54 -19.96
C ARG A 328 13.94 -15.51 -18.85
N MET A 329 14.57 -15.91 -17.75
CA MET A 329 14.90 -15.03 -16.63
C MET A 329 16.32 -15.35 -16.12
N VAL A 330 17.13 -14.32 -15.89
CA VAL A 330 18.48 -14.48 -15.33
C VAL A 330 18.61 -13.60 -14.10
N LEU A 331 18.86 -14.25 -12.96
CA LEU A 331 19.01 -13.61 -11.66
C LEU A 331 20.49 -13.51 -11.27
N ARG A 332 20.78 -12.62 -10.33
CA ARG A 332 22.07 -12.50 -9.65
C ARG A 332 22.04 -13.17 -8.29
N LYS A 333 23.19 -13.63 -7.79
CA LYS A 333 23.33 -14.19 -6.44
C LYS A 333 22.81 -13.22 -5.36
N SER A 334 23.09 -11.93 -5.51
CA SER A 334 22.60 -10.86 -4.64
C SER A 334 21.06 -10.80 -4.57
N GLN A 335 20.33 -11.25 -5.58
CA GLN A 335 18.86 -11.24 -5.57
C GLN A 335 18.26 -12.32 -4.66
N ARG A 336 19.00 -13.41 -4.40
CA ARG A 336 18.55 -14.52 -3.56
C ARG A 336 18.64 -14.18 -2.08
N LYS A 337 17.51 -14.21 -1.39
CA LYS A 337 17.44 -13.88 0.04
C LYS A 337 17.24 -15.12 0.91
N PHE A 338 16.59 -16.15 0.37
CA PHE A 338 16.39 -17.47 0.98
C PHE A 338 15.99 -18.47 -0.11
N THR A 339 15.88 -19.75 0.23
CA THR A 339 15.45 -20.80 -0.72
C THR A 339 13.95 -21.06 -0.53
N ALA A 340 13.19 -21.15 -1.62
CA ALA A 340 11.78 -21.53 -1.57
C ALA A 340 11.37 -22.19 -2.88
N ASP A 341 10.48 -23.18 -2.81
CA ASP A 341 9.90 -23.83 -3.97
C ASP A 341 8.61 -23.10 -4.38
N HIS A 342 8.77 -22.01 -5.15
CA HIS A 342 7.64 -21.21 -5.61
C HIS A 342 7.90 -20.56 -6.96
N HIS A 343 7.22 -21.06 -7.98
CA HIS A 343 7.51 -20.76 -9.40
C HIS A 343 6.68 -19.60 -9.98
N GLN A 344 6.00 -18.80 -9.17
CA GLN A 344 5.29 -17.62 -9.69
C GLN A 344 6.19 -16.39 -9.62
N LEU A 345 6.35 -15.73 -10.78
CA LEU A 345 7.00 -14.42 -10.91
C LEU A 345 5.99 -13.33 -10.59
N GLU A 346 6.06 -12.81 -9.37
CA GLU A 346 5.12 -11.84 -8.83
C GLU A 346 5.51 -10.41 -9.20
N TYR A 347 4.57 -9.74 -9.87
CA TYR A 347 4.70 -8.35 -10.27
C TYR A 347 4.44 -7.40 -9.09
N CYS A 348 5.31 -6.39 -8.94
CA CYS A 348 5.24 -5.42 -7.84
C CYS A 348 5.13 -3.99 -8.33
N ASP A 349 6.02 -3.61 -9.24
CA ASP A 349 5.97 -2.31 -9.92
C ASP A 349 6.72 -2.38 -11.25
N HIS A 350 6.56 -1.36 -12.09
CA HIS A 350 7.21 -1.23 -13.40
C HIS A 350 7.86 0.13 -13.61
N SER A 351 8.81 0.17 -14.54
CA SER A 351 9.40 1.40 -15.05
C SER A 351 8.35 2.27 -15.73
N ARG A 352 8.22 3.52 -15.28
CA ARG A 352 7.45 4.59 -15.93
C ARG A 352 8.01 5.94 -15.51
N PHE A 353 7.69 6.99 -16.24
CA PHE A 353 7.99 8.34 -15.78
C PHE A 353 7.16 8.67 -14.54
N LEU A 354 7.83 9.06 -13.46
CA LEU A 354 7.20 9.54 -12.23
C LEU A 354 7.50 11.04 -12.07
N PRO A 355 6.48 11.89 -11.85
CA PRO A 355 6.69 13.28 -11.48
C PRO A 355 7.44 13.37 -10.13
N GLU A 356 8.65 13.92 -10.13
CA GLU A 356 9.50 14.01 -8.93
C GLU A 356 9.46 15.39 -8.28
N ASN A 357 9.70 15.41 -6.97
CA ASN A 357 9.80 16.62 -6.16
C ASN A 357 11.15 16.66 -5.44
N LEU A 358 11.75 17.84 -5.30
CA LEU A 358 12.76 18.05 -4.28
C LEU A 358 12.08 17.97 -2.92
N ASN A 359 12.62 17.20 -1.99
CA ASN A 359 12.26 17.25 -0.58
C ASN A 359 13.32 18.04 0.21
N ARG A 360 13.03 18.29 1.50
CA ARG A 360 13.94 19.05 2.38
C ARG A 360 15.35 18.43 2.42
N GLU A 361 15.44 17.11 2.49
CA GLU A 361 16.69 16.36 2.61
C GLU A 361 17.57 16.55 1.37
N ILE A 362 16.99 16.43 0.16
CA ILE A 362 17.72 16.65 -1.09
C ILE A 362 18.12 18.12 -1.23
N ILE A 363 17.25 19.06 -0.87
CA ILE A 363 17.56 20.50 -0.90
C ILE A 363 18.77 20.80 -0.02
N MET A 364 18.80 20.28 1.21
CA MET A 364 19.94 20.46 2.11
C MET A 364 21.23 19.87 1.52
N MET A 365 21.17 18.68 0.94
CA MET A 365 22.34 18.09 0.28
C MET A 365 22.86 18.96 -0.87
N LEU A 366 21.97 19.46 -1.73
CA LEU A 366 22.33 20.32 -2.86
C LEU A 366 22.89 21.67 -2.41
N ASP A 367 22.30 22.27 -1.37
CA ASP A 367 22.77 23.52 -0.76
C ASP A 367 24.20 23.36 -0.21
N THR A 368 24.49 22.27 0.50
CA THR A 368 25.86 21.97 0.98
C THR A 368 26.88 21.72 -0.14
N ARG A 369 26.41 21.46 -1.37
CA ARG A 369 27.24 21.31 -2.57
C ARG A 369 27.35 22.61 -3.38
N GLY A 370 26.85 23.72 -2.85
CA GLY A 370 27.01 25.05 -3.42
C GLY A 370 25.90 25.47 -4.39
N ILE A 371 24.78 24.74 -4.47
CA ILE A 371 23.63 25.19 -5.25
C ILE A 371 23.01 26.43 -4.56
N PRO A 372 22.93 27.60 -5.24
CA PRO A 372 22.45 28.82 -4.60
C PRO A 372 21.00 28.72 -4.14
N HIS A 373 20.71 29.21 -2.93
CA HIS A 373 19.37 29.19 -2.35
C HIS A 373 18.28 29.80 -3.26
N GLN A 374 18.65 30.82 -4.06
CA GLN A 374 17.75 31.49 -5.00
C GLN A 374 17.16 30.53 -6.03
N MET A 375 17.86 29.45 -6.38
CA MET A 375 17.35 28.43 -7.31
C MET A 375 16.15 27.68 -6.72
N PHE A 376 16.21 27.30 -5.44
CA PHE A 376 15.07 26.64 -4.78
C PHE A 376 13.89 27.60 -4.63
N VAL A 377 14.15 28.88 -4.34
CA VAL A 377 13.13 29.93 -4.30
C VAL A 377 12.48 30.14 -5.67
N ALA A 378 13.26 30.08 -6.76
CA ALA A 378 12.74 30.16 -8.12
C ALA A 378 11.81 28.98 -8.42
N ILE A 379 12.22 27.75 -8.11
CA ILE A 379 11.38 26.55 -8.26
C ILE A 379 10.08 26.69 -7.46
N LEU A 380 10.15 27.17 -6.21
CA LEU A 380 8.95 27.43 -5.40
C LEU A 380 8.02 28.46 -6.07
N LYS A 381 8.56 29.57 -6.55
CA LYS A 381 7.77 30.62 -7.23
C LYS A 381 7.10 30.08 -8.49
N ASP A 382 7.79 29.29 -9.28
CA ASP A 382 7.25 28.66 -10.48
C ASP A 382 6.12 27.69 -10.13
N ASN A 383 6.30 26.87 -9.08
CA ASN A 383 5.27 25.98 -8.57
C ASN A 383 3.99 26.72 -8.16
N LEU A 384 4.14 27.83 -7.42
CA LEU A 384 3.01 28.67 -7.01
C LEU A 384 2.32 29.31 -8.21
N ARG A 385 3.09 29.82 -9.18
CA ARG A 385 2.57 30.41 -10.41
C ARG A 385 1.79 29.39 -11.24
N ASP A 386 2.34 28.20 -11.43
CA ASP A 386 1.67 27.10 -12.14
C ASP A 386 0.39 26.67 -11.44
N GLY A 387 0.39 26.66 -10.10
CA GLY A 387 -0.79 26.41 -9.32
C GLY A 387 -1.90 27.45 -9.56
N LEU A 388 -1.55 28.74 -9.58
CA LEU A 388 -2.51 29.80 -9.90
C LEU A 388 -3.02 29.72 -11.35
N ASN A 389 -2.15 29.39 -12.30
CA ASN A 389 -2.52 29.18 -13.70
C ASN A 389 -3.52 28.04 -13.88
N ALA A 390 -3.45 26.99 -13.06
CA ALA A 390 -4.38 25.87 -13.09
C ALA A 390 -5.84 26.28 -12.79
N LEU A 391 -6.07 27.40 -12.10
CA LEU A 391 -7.42 27.93 -11.88
C LEU A 391 -8.03 28.61 -13.11
N ARG A 392 -7.22 28.89 -14.12
CA ARG A 392 -7.61 29.68 -15.31
C ARG A 392 -7.45 28.91 -16.61
N HIS A 393 -6.56 27.91 -16.64
CA HIS A 393 -6.20 27.21 -17.86
C HIS A 393 -6.33 25.70 -17.70
N LYS A 394 -7.12 25.07 -18.58
CA LYS A 394 -7.30 23.61 -18.67
C LYS A 394 -5.97 22.84 -18.69
N GLY A 395 -5.00 23.28 -19.50
CA GLY A 395 -3.70 22.59 -19.62
C GLY A 395 -2.90 22.59 -18.30
N ALA A 396 -2.89 23.73 -17.59
CA ALA A 396 -2.26 23.82 -16.28
C ALA A 396 -3.02 23.00 -15.24
N ALA A 397 -4.36 22.99 -15.29
CA ALA A 397 -5.21 22.17 -14.43
C ALA A 397 -4.95 20.67 -14.61
N LEU A 398 -4.80 20.20 -15.85
CA LEU A 398 -4.46 18.80 -16.15
C LEU A 398 -3.10 18.42 -15.55
N ARG A 399 -2.06 19.23 -15.77
CA ARG A 399 -0.73 19.00 -15.18
C ARG A 399 -0.79 18.98 -13.65
N LEU A 400 -1.55 19.88 -13.05
CA LEU A 400 -1.71 19.97 -11.61
C LEU A 400 -2.36 18.70 -11.03
N ILE A 401 -3.48 18.26 -11.61
CA ILE A 401 -4.22 17.08 -11.16
C ILE A 401 -3.42 15.79 -11.40
N GLN A 402 -2.54 15.77 -12.40
CA GLN A 402 -1.62 14.66 -12.60
C GLN A 402 -0.61 14.49 -11.46
N ARG A 403 -0.25 15.57 -10.75
CA ARG A 403 0.66 15.55 -9.58
C ARG A 403 0.00 14.99 -8.32
N ILE A 404 -1.34 14.92 -8.28
CA ILE A 404 -2.08 14.41 -7.12
C ILE A 404 -2.18 12.90 -7.24
N GLY A 405 -1.98 12.20 -6.12
CA GLY A 405 -1.98 10.74 -6.04
C GLY A 405 -3.18 10.09 -6.75
N THR A 406 -2.92 8.94 -7.39
CA THR A 406 -3.85 8.21 -8.25
C THR A 406 -5.05 7.58 -7.52
N GLN A 407 -5.00 7.52 -6.19
CA GLN A 407 -5.97 6.84 -5.32
C GLN A 407 -7.32 7.56 -5.19
N HIS A 408 -7.43 8.82 -5.64
CA HIS A 408 -8.68 9.58 -5.54
C HIS A 408 -9.61 9.28 -6.72
N SER A 409 -10.73 8.61 -6.46
CA SER A 409 -11.79 8.31 -7.46
C SER A 409 -12.22 9.56 -8.24
N PHE A 410 -12.21 10.71 -7.58
CA PHE A 410 -12.58 11.99 -8.12
C PHE A 410 -11.60 12.55 -9.18
N ARG A 411 -10.33 12.12 -9.16
CA ARG A 411 -9.30 12.51 -10.14
C ARG A 411 -9.73 12.16 -11.56
N LYS A 412 -10.25 10.94 -11.77
CA LYS A 412 -10.66 10.45 -13.09
C LYS A 412 -11.75 11.35 -13.69
N THR A 413 -12.74 11.71 -12.88
CA THR A 413 -13.84 12.60 -13.28
C THR A 413 -13.33 14.00 -13.65
N ILE A 414 -12.45 14.60 -12.83
CA ILE A 414 -11.86 15.91 -13.16
C ILE A 414 -11.06 15.83 -14.47
N VAL A 415 -10.21 14.82 -14.63
CA VAL A 415 -9.39 14.65 -15.84
C VAL A 415 -10.26 14.50 -17.07
N GLN A 416 -11.32 13.69 -17.01
CA GLN A 416 -12.28 13.50 -18.10
C GLN A 416 -12.99 14.82 -18.45
N ALA A 417 -13.50 15.55 -17.46
CA ALA A 417 -14.16 16.83 -17.69
C ALA A 417 -13.20 17.83 -18.35
N LEU A 418 -11.97 17.96 -17.82
CA LEU A 418 -10.95 18.79 -18.44
C LEU A 418 -10.70 18.34 -19.88
N GLN A 419 -10.48 17.04 -20.15
CA GLN A 419 -10.25 16.52 -21.50
C GLN A 419 -11.40 16.83 -22.48
N MET A 420 -12.66 16.72 -22.03
CA MET A 420 -13.86 17.03 -22.80
C MET A 420 -14.01 18.52 -23.16
N GLY A 421 -13.18 19.41 -22.59
CA GLY A 421 -13.16 20.82 -22.95
C GLY A 421 -13.60 21.76 -21.84
N PHE A 422 -14.11 21.24 -20.72
CA PHE A 422 -14.49 22.08 -19.59
C PHE A 422 -13.25 22.77 -19.00
N CYS A 423 -13.41 24.04 -18.60
CA CYS A 423 -12.35 24.86 -18.06
C CYS A 423 -12.67 25.32 -16.63
N PRO A 424 -11.70 25.32 -15.69
CA PRO A 424 -11.91 25.87 -14.36
C PRO A 424 -12.25 27.37 -14.31
N SER A 425 -12.02 28.12 -15.39
CA SER A 425 -12.45 29.52 -15.49
C SER A 425 -13.97 29.64 -15.55
N ASP A 426 -14.63 28.69 -16.21
CA ASP A 426 -16.02 28.79 -16.64
C ASP A 426 -16.93 27.91 -15.78
N ASP A 427 -16.38 26.87 -15.16
CA ASP A 427 -17.10 25.91 -14.33
C ASP A 427 -16.77 26.09 -12.82
N PRO A 428 -17.72 26.54 -11.98
CA PRO A 428 -17.50 26.76 -10.55
C PRO A 428 -17.16 25.49 -9.76
N PHE A 429 -17.65 24.33 -10.20
CA PHE A 429 -17.38 23.05 -9.57
C PHE A 429 -15.94 22.63 -9.82
N LEU A 430 -15.51 22.56 -11.09
CA LEU A 430 -14.13 22.29 -11.46
C LEU A 430 -13.17 23.26 -10.79
N ARG A 431 -13.49 24.55 -10.76
CA ARG A 431 -12.69 25.55 -10.04
C ARG A 431 -12.52 25.22 -8.57
N SER A 432 -13.59 24.79 -7.90
CA SER A 432 -13.55 24.40 -6.48
C SER A 432 -12.71 23.15 -6.26
N CYS A 433 -12.78 22.18 -7.19
CA CYS A 433 -11.96 20.97 -7.18
C CYS A 433 -10.47 21.30 -7.37
N ILE A 434 -10.12 22.14 -8.34
CA ILE A 434 -8.74 22.60 -8.55
C ILE A 434 -8.25 23.41 -7.33
N ARG A 435 -9.08 24.26 -6.72
CA ARG A 435 -8.71 24.96 -5.47
C ARG A 435 -8.42 23.99 -4.32
N ALA A 436 -9.19 22.93 -4.16
CA ALA A 436 -8.94 21.92 -3.15
C ALA A 436 -7.60 21.19 -3.39
N ALA A 437 -7.36 20.82 -4.64
CA ALA A 437 -6.09 20.28 -5.12
C ALA A 437 -4.90 21.21 -4.79
N LEU A 438 -5.02 22.50 -5.09
CA LEU A 438 -4.01 23.52 -4.77
C LEU A 438 -3.72 23.62 -3.27
N ARG A 439 -4.77 23.68 -2.45
CA ARG A 439 -4.61 23.70 -0.98
C ARG A 439 -3.86 22.48 -0.48
N TYR A 440 -4.13 21.30 -1.06
CA TYR A 440 -3.43 20.07 -0.72
C TYR A 440 -1.92 20.17 -1.04
N MET A 441 -1.54 20.61 -2.24
CA MET A 441 -0.12 20.75 -2.58
C MET A 441 0.57 21.87 -1.80
N HIS A 442 -0.09 22.99 -1.54
CA HIS A 442 0.47 24.03 -0.67
C HIS A 442 0.74 23.49 0.74
N LYS A 443 -0.13 22.63 1.26
CA LYS A 443 0.10 21.92 2.52
C LYS A 443 1.30 20.99 2.42
N ASP A 444 1.47 20.25 1.33
CA ASP A 444 2.59 19.33 1.11
C ASP A 444 3.93 20.09 0.98
N VAL A 445 3.96 21.20 0.25
CA VAL A 445 5.10 22.14 0.20
C VAL A 445 5.41 22.68 1.60
N ARG A 446 4.41 23.13 2.36
CA ARG A 446 4.62 23.71 3.69
C ARG A 446 5.17 22.69 4.69
N ILE A 447 4.66 21.46 4.67
CA ILE A 447 4.98 20.43 5.66
C ILE A 447 6.25 19.67 5.27
N LYS A 448 6.39 19.29 4.00
CA LYS A 448 7.45 18.39 3.52
C LYS A 448 8.46 19.05 2.58
N THR A 449 8.24 20.31 2.22
CA THR A 449 9.07 21.03 1.24
C THR A 449 9.13 20.30 -0.11
N HIS A 450 8.02 19.66 -0.52
CA HIS A 450 7.94 18.97 -1.81
C HIS A 450 7.81 19.99 -2.96
N LEU A 451 8.94 20.36 -3.56
CA LEU A 451 9.00 21.28 -4.69
C LEU A 451 9.07 20.50 -6.00
N TYR A 452 8.01 20.55 -6.81
CA TYR A 452 7.97 19.84 -8.08
C TYR A 452 9.01 20.38 -9.06
N ILE A 453 9.75 19.48 -9.69
CA ILE A 453 10.74 19.83 -10.71
C ILE A 453 10.13 19.58 -12.09
N HIS A 454 10.08 20.64 -12.90
CA HIS A 454 9.76 20.53 -14.32
C HIS A 454 10.97 19.98 -15.08
N VAL A 455 11.05 18.67 -15.24
CA VAL A 455 12.02 18.08 -16.17
C VAL A 455 11.41 18.14 -17.57
N HIS A 456 11.86 19.09 -18.39
CA HIS A 456 11.64 19.01 -19.83
C HIS A 456 12.43 17.82 -20.35
N ILE A 457 11.76 16.69 -20.57
CA ILE A 457 12.33 15.63 -21.40
C ILE A 457 12.35 16.21 -22.81
N HIS A 458 13.50 16.75 -23.23
CA HIS A 458 13.78 16.88 -24.65
C HIS A 458 13.81 15.47 -25.21
N THR A 459 12.68 14.99 -25.71
CA THR A 459 12.66 13.90 -26.67
C THR A 459 13.36 14.43 -27.90
N HIS A 460 14.69 14.31 -27.95
CA HIS A 460 15.43 14.37 -29.20
C HIS A 460 14.92 13.20 -30.03
N LYS A 461 13.84 13.43 -30.79
CA LYS A 461 13.62 12.66 -32.01
C LYS A 461 14.87 12.88 -32.84
N HIS A 462 15.71 11.85 -32.97
CA HIS A 462 16.84 11.83 -33.88
C HIS A 462 16.36 12.16 -35.30
N THR A 463 16.32 13.43 -35.62
CA THR A 463 16.42 13.94 -36.99
C THR A 463 17.85 14.45 -37.07
N ARG A 464 18.71 13.64 -37.71
CA ARG A 464 20.06 14.07 -38.09
C ARG A 464 19.91 15.26 -39.04
N THR A 465 20.05 16.46 -38.50
CA THR A 465 20.44 17.63 -39.28
C THR A 465 21.54 18.32 -38.52
N ILE A 466 22.75 18.17 -39.06
CA ILE A 466 23.96 18.85 -38.64
C ILE A 466 23.71 20.36 -38.80
N SER A 467 23.68 21.09 -37.69
CA SER A 467 23.97 22.53 -37.70
C SER A 467 24.68 22.90 -36.39
N GLN A 468 25.73 23.71 -36.54
CA GLN A 468 26.75 24.05 -35.56
C GLN A 468 26.24 24.84 -34.35
N PRO A 469 27.03 24.89 -33.24
CA PRO A 469 26.58 25.40 -31.95
C PRO A 469 26.62 26.93 -31.90
N SER A 470 25.56 27.53 -31.36
CA SER A 470 25.61 28.92 -30.90
C SER A 470 25.17 29.02 -29.43
N GLN A 471 26.12 29.57 -28.66
CA GLN A 471 25.97 30.41 -27.47
C GLN A 471 25.56 29.77 -26.13
N ARG A 472 26.63 29.49 -25.36
CA ARG A 472 26.86 29.87 -23.96
C ARG A 472 25.72 30.62 -23.26
N TYR A 473 25.34 30.11 -22.09
CA TYR A 473 25.08 30.96 -20.93
C TYR A 473 25.98 30.50 -19.77
N VAL A 474 26.58 31.51 -19.14
CA VAL A 474 27.56 31.51 -18.06
C VAL A 474 26.93 31.03 -16.75
#